data_AF-A0A512UMU1-F1
#
_entry.id   AF-A0A512UMU1-F1
#
_cell.length_a   1.000
_cell.length_b   1.000
_cell.length_c   1.000
_cell.angle_alpha   90.00
_cell.angle_beta   90.00
_cell.angle_gamma   90.00
#
_symmetry.space_group_name_H-M   'P 1'
#
loop_
_entity.id
_entity.type
_entity.pdbx_description
1 polymer ?
#
loop_
_entity_poly.entity_id
_entity_poly.type
_entity_poly.pdbx_seq_one_letter_code
_entity_poly.pdbx_strand_id
1 'polypeptide(L)'
;MPTAKLSLQTPECLLSDIQIWSNAELSHPGSEDRLNLISVVNHSKIPLFLVSCGPFDVYSEHHDTEGYFFDTLVCSEENMGLLAKTSAENSECYVVFYVDRASAPRVRCYYIDFSVLQQVDEMRSFGVENREEDVFFTAKTRANTEIGYQRV
;
A
#
# COMPACT_ATOMS: atom_id res chain seq x y z
N MET A 1 -10.91 -16.41 -2.16
CA MET A 1 -11.81 -15.50 -1.44
C MET A 1 -11.06 -14.20 -1.25
N PRO A 2 -11.72 -13.03 -1.33
CA PRO A 2 -11.06 -11.77 -1.11
C PRO A 2 -10.47 -11.72 0.30
N THR A 3 -9.28 -11.16 0.43
CA THR A 3 -8.58 -11.01 1.71
C THR A 3 -9.18 -9.85 2.51
N ALA A 4 -9.62 -8.79 1.81
CA ALA A 4 -10.36 -7.69 2.42
C ALA A 4 -11.48 -7.20 1.48
N LYS A 5 -12.56 -6.69 2.08
CA LYS A 5 -13.63 -5.96 1.38
C LYS A 5 -13.75 -4.57 1.98
N LEU A 6 -13.72 -3.57 1.12
CA LEU A 6 -13.64 -2.16 1.49
C LEU A 6 -14.70 -1.34 0.76
N SER A 7 -14.93 -0.13 1.28
CA SER A 7 -15.65 0.92 0.58
C SER A 7 -14.77 2.17 0.47
N LEU A 8 -14.94 2.97 -0.59
CA LEU A 8 -14.22 4.21 -0.82
C LEU A 8 -15.21 5.37 -0.92
N GLN A 9 -15.13 6.28 0.05
CA GLN A 9 -15.84 7.55 0.01
C GLN A 9 -15.07 8.53 -0.88
N THR A 10 -15.71 8.97 -1.96
CA THR A 10 -15.24 10.08 -2.81
C THR A 10 -16.06 11.35 -2.51
N PRO A 11 -15.72 12.52 -3.07
CA PRO A 11 -16.57 13.71 -2.96
C PRO A 11 -17.96 13.53 -3.58
N GLU A 12 -18.07 12.68 -4.62
CA GLU A 12 -19.29 12.50 -5.41
C GLU A 12 -20.18 11.37 -4.87
N CYS A 13 -19.59 10.27 -4.41
CA CYS A 13 -20.34 9.07 -4.04
C CYS A 13 -19.57 8.13 -3.09
N LEU A 14 -20.24 7.06 -2.67
CA LEU A 14 -19.64 5.95 -1.93
C LEU A 14 -19.50 4.75 -2.87
N LEU A 15 -18.27 4.38 -3.18
CA LEU A 15 -17.93 3.18 -3.94
C LEU A 15 -17.85 2.01 -2.98
N SER A 16 -18.41 0.86 -3.36
CA SER A 16 -18.59 -0.30 -2.48
C SER A 16 -18.07 -1.56 -3.14
N ASP A 17 -17.87 -2.62 -2.36
CA ASP A 17 -17.35 -3.90 -2.84
C ASP A 17 -15.98 -3.76 -3.54
N ILE A 18 -15.06 -3.02 -2.92
CA ILE A 18 -13.66 -3.01 -3.33
C ILE A 18 -13.00 -4.23 -2.68
N GLN A 19 -12.72 -5.25 -3.49
CA GLN A 19 -12.18 -6.52 -3.04
C GLN A 19 -10.67 -6.55 -3.26
N ILE A 20 -9.89 -6.68 -2.19
CA ILE A 20 -8.44 -6.84 -2.27
C ILE A 20 -8.10 -8.33 -2.17
N TRP A 21 -7.39 -8.84 -3.16
CA TRP A 21 -6.97 -10.24 -3.23
C TRP A 21 -5.47 -10.35 -3.00
N SER A 22 -5.10 -11.07 -1.94
CA SER A 22 -3.73 -11.27 -1.50
C SER A 22 -3.54 -12.69 -0.96
N ASN A 23 -2.38 -13.28 -1.24
CA ASN A 23 -1.94 -14.55 -0.65
C ASN A 23 -1.23 -14.35 0.71
N ALA A 24 -0.96 -13.10 1.10
CA ALA A 24 -0.35 -12.80 2.39
C ALA A 24 -1.44 -12.76 3.47
N GLU A 25 -1.11 -13.25 4.67
CA GLU A 25 -1.87 -12.97 5.89
C GLU A 25 -1.77 -11.47 6.17
N LEU A 26 -2.65 -10.69 5.55
CA LEU A 26 -2.78 -9.26 5.80
C LEU A 26 -3.24 -9.10 7.24
N SER A 27 -2.33 -8.67 8.10
CA SER A 27 -2.62 -8.46 9.52
C SER A 27 -3.44 -7.18 9.77
N HIS A 28 -3.75 -6.40 8.71
CA HIS A 28 -4.49 -5.13 8.77
C HIS A 28 -5.22 -4.86 7.43
N PRO A 29 -6.37 -4.15 7.39
CA PRO A 29 -7.29 -3.81 8.47
C PRO A 29 -8.62 -4.60 8.34
N GLY A 30 -9.56 -4.40 9.28
CA GLY A 30 -10.70 -5.28 9.55
C GLY A 30 -11.71 -5.46 8.41
N SER A 31 -12.64 -6.40 8.58
CA SER A 31 -13.53 -6.90 7.53
C SER A 31 -14.52 -5.89 6.91
N GLU A 32 -14.53 -4.61 7.31
CA GLU A 32 -15.44 -3.59 6.78
C GLU A 32 -14.84 -2.17 6.84
N ASP A 33 -13.61 -1.98 6.36
CA ASP A 33 -13.01 -0.64 6.40
C ASP A 33 -13.52 0.28 5.30
N ARG A 34 -14.01 1.43 5.75
CA ARG A 34 -14.30 2.59 4.90
C ARG A 34 -13.01 3.38 4.71
N LEU A 35 -12.68 3.65 3.46
CA LEU A 35 -11.61 4.52 3.05
C LEU A 35 -12.19 5.88 2.65
N ASN A 36 -11.47 6.95 2.93
CA ASN A 36 -11.73 8.28 2.40
C ASN A 36 -10.70 8.59 1.31
N LEU A 37 -11.17 9.00 0.14
CA LEU A 37 -10.29 9.51 -0.92
C LEU A 37 -9.61 10.79 -0.42
N ILE A 38 -8.28 10.82 -0.49
CA ILE A 38 -7.48 11.97 -0.09
C ILE A 38 -7.08 12.78 -1.32
N SER A 39 -6.49 12.13 -2.32
CA SER A 39 -6.00 12.82 -3.52
C SER A 39 -5.70 11.87 -4.67
N VAL A 40 -5.60 12.45 -5.86
CA VAL A 40 -4.99 11.81 -7.03
C VAL A 40 -3.48 12.05 -6.97
N VAL A 41 -2.69 11.00 -7.17
CA VAL A 41 -1.23 11.01 -7.04
C VAL A 41 -0.56 10.42 -8.28
N ASN A 42 0.72 10.73 -8.48
CA ASN A 42 1.55 9.96 -9.40
C ASN A 42 2.17 8.78 -8.64
N HIS A 43 1.64 7.58 -8.82
CA HIS A 43 2.05 6.41 -8.03
C HIS A 43 3.49 5.96 -8.31
N SER A 44 4.07 6.33 -9.48
CA SER A 44 5.46 6.02 -9.82
C SER A 44 6.48 6.89 -9.07
N LYS A 45 6.03 8.01 -8.52
CA LYS A 45 6.86 8.94 -7.74
C LYS A 45 6.80 8.67 -6.23
N ILE A 46 6.01 7.70 -5.80
CA ILE A 46 5.90 7.34 -4.38
C ILE A 46 7.18 6.59 -3.99
N PRO A 47 7.93 7.09 -2.98
CA PRO A 47 9.16 6.44 -2.54
C PRO A 47 8.91 5.01 -2.07
N LEU A 48 9.70 4.06 -2.58
CA LEU A 48 9.53 2.64 -2.28
C LEU A 48 9.65 2.31 -0.79
N PHE A 49 10.43 3.09 -0.02
CA PHE A 49 10.59 2.85 1.42
C PHE A 49 9.32 3.16 2.24
N LEU A 50 8.33 3.85 1.65
CA LEU A 50 7.02 4.08 2.27
C LEU A 50 6.05 2.92 2.02
N VAL A 51 6.32 2.06 1.04
CA VAL A 51 5.43 0.96 0.66
C VAL A 51 5.60 -0.17 1.68
N SER A 52 4.57 -0.40 2.48
CA SER A 52 4.60 -1.40 3.56
C SER A 52 4.22 -2.80 3.08
N CYS A 53 3.22 -2.90 2.18
CA CYS A 53 2.83 -4.17 1.58
C CYS A 53 2.11 -4.00 0.24
N GLY A 54 2.14 -5.05 -0.58
CA GLY A 54 1.61 -5.08 -1.94
C GLY A 54 2.71 -5.32 -2.99
N PRO A 55 2.38 -5.25 -4.29
CA PRO A 55 1.07 -4.91 -4.84
C PRO A 55 0.05 -6.08 -4.80
N PHE A 56 -1.21 -5.75 -4.57
CA PHE A 56 -2.35 -6.68 -4.55
C PHE A 56 -3.32 -6.39 -5.68
N ASP A 57 -4.06 -7.41 -6.09
CA ASP A 57 -5.06 -7.27 -7.14
C ASP A 57 -6.39 -6.79 -6.56
N VAL A 58 -7.04 -5.88 -7.28
CA VAL A 58 -8.30 -5.26 -6.86
C VAL A 58 -9.40 -5.66 -7.83
N TYR A 59 -10.51 -6.14 -7.26
CA TYR A 59 -11.70 -6.55 -7.98
C TYR A 59 -12.93 -5.87 -7.40
N SER A 60 -14.01 -5.85 -8.16
CA SER A 60 -15.33 -5.43 -7.68
C SER A 60 -16.40 -6.19 -8.46
N GLU A 61 -17.54 -6.43 -7.83
CA GLU A 61 -18.77 -6.90 -8.47
C GLU A 61 -19.76 -5.73 -8.69
N HIS A 62 -19.41 -4.52 -8.25
CA HIS A 62 -20.25 -3.33 -8.38
C HIS A 62 -19.85 -2.50 -9.59
N HIS A 63 -20.74 -2.44 -10.60
CA HIS A 63 -20.51 -1.70 -11.85
C HIS A 63 -20.17 -0.22 -11.65
N ASP A 64 -20.75 0.45 -10.66
CA ASP A 64 -20.42 1.86 -10.37
C ASP A 64 -18.97 2.02 -9.91
N THR A 65 -18.46 1.04 -9.16
CA THR A 65 -17.07 1.03 -8.67
C THR A 65 -16.11 0.70 -9.80
N GLU A 66 -16.45 -0.29 -10.63
CA GLU A 66 -15.70 -0.61 -11.85
C GLU A 66 -15.60 0.60 -12.79
N GLY A 67 -16.74 1.25 -13.06
CA GLY A 67 -16.81 2.43 -13.93
C GLY A 67 -15.97 3.59 -13.39
N TYR A 68 -16.06 3.86 -12.09
CA TYR A 68 -15.24 4.90 -11.47
C TYR A 68 -13.74 4.62 -11.61
N PHE A 69 -13.28 3.40 -11.31
CA PHE A 69 -11.86 3.06 -11.45
C PHE A 69 -11.43 3.06 -12.92
N PHE A 70 -12.30 2.65 -13.84
CA PHE A 70 -12.02 2.71 -15.28
C PHE A 70 -11.82 4.16 -15.74
N ASP A 71 -12.78 5.04 -15.46
CA ASP A 71 -12.71 6.44 -15.89
C ASP A 71 -11.56 7.18 -15.21
N THR A 72 -11.34 6.94 -13.91
CA THR A 72 -10.38 7.71 -13.13
C THR A 72 -8.95 7.21 -13.29
N LEU A 73 -8.73 5.90 -13.45
CA LEU A 73 -7.38 5.33 -13.50
C LEU A 73 -6.99 4.78 -14.88
N VAL A 74 -7.92 4.14 -15.60
CA VAL A 74 -7.61 3.48 -16.89
C VAL A 74 -7.61 4.49 -18.03
N CYS A 75 -8.59 5.39 -18.09
CA CYS A 75 -8.69 6.44 -19.10
C CYS A 75 -7.76 7.64 -18.86
N SER A 76 -7.19 7.76 -17.67
CA SER A 76 -6.33 8.85 -17.26
C SER A 76 -4.86 8.69 -17.69
N GLU A 77 -4.04 9.69 -17.36
CA GLU A 77 -2.61 9.71 -17.60
C GLU A 77 -1.88 8.47 -17.04
N GLU A 78 -0.75 8.13 -17.68
CA GLU A 78 0.13 7.09 -17.18
C GLU A 78 0.64 7.41 -15.77
N ASN A 79 0.77 6.38 -14.95
CA ASN A 79 1.24 6.47 -13.56
C ASN A 79 0.30 7.20 -12.59
N MET A 80 -0.96 7.44 -12.96
CA MET A 80 -1.95 7.96 -12.02
C MET A 80 -2.36 6.91 -10.97
N GLY A 81 -2.54 7.36 -9.74
CA GLY A 81 -3.10 6.57 -8.64
C GLY A 81 -4.04 7.38 -7.76
N LEU A 82 -4.84 6.69 -6.96
CA LEU A 82 -5.73 7.26 -5.96
C LEU A 82 -5.19 6.94 -4.57
N LEU A 83 -4.84 7.98 -3.82
CA LEU A 83 -4.47 7.86 -2.42
C LEU A 83 -5.73 7.96 -1.56
N ALA A 84 -5.96 6.94 -0.75
CA ALA A 84 -7.06 6.87 0.20
C ALA A 84 -6.53 6.55 1.60
N LYS A 85 -7.27 6.99 2.63
CA LYS A 85 -6.95 6.75 4.05
C LYS A 85 -8.12 6.06 4.74
N THR A 86 -7.83 5.14 5.64
CA THR A 86 -8.86 4.55 6.53
C THR A 86 -9.60 5.62 7.33
N SER A 87 -10.92 5.51 7.42
CA SER A 87 -11.75 6.44 8.20
C SER A 87 -11.65 6.25 9.72
N ALA A 88 -11.07 5.14 10.19
CA ALA A 88 -10.95 4.86 11.62
C ALA A 88 -9.99 5.87 12.30
N GLU A 89 -10.46 6.55 13.33
CA GLU A 89 -9.74 7.65 14.02
C GLU A 89 -8.37 7.25 14.59
N ASN A 90 -8.16 5.95 14.87
CA ASN A 90 -6.92 5.41 15.42
C ASN A 90 -6.10 4.59 14.40
N SER A 91 -6.47 4.62 13.12
CA SER A 91 -5.75 3.90 12.06
C SER A 91 -5.19 4.87 11.02
N GLU A 92 -3.87 4.96 10.98
CA GLU A 92 -3.11 5.68 9.95
C GLU A 92 -2.74 4.72 8.82
N CYS A 93 -3.74 4.08 8.21
CA CYS A 93 -3.53 3.20 7.07
C CYS A 93 -3.87 3.91 5.77
N TYR A 94 -2.90 3.95 4.86
CA TYR A 94 -3.03 4.60 3.56
C TYR A 94 -2.93 3.55 2.46
N VAL A 95 -3.79 3.68 1.46
CA VAL A 95 -3.88 2.75 0.33
C VAL A 95 -3.75 3.56 -0.95
N VAL A 96 -2.93 3.08 -1.87
CA VAL A 96 -2.85 3.64 -3.22
C VAL A 96 -3.42 2.64 -4.20
N PHE A 97 -4.45 3.03 -4.93
CA PHE A 97 -4.98 2.29 -6.07
C PHE A 97 -4.36 2.81 -7.37
N TYR A 98 -3.97 1.94 -8.29
CA TYR A 98 -3.34 2.32 -9.56
C TYR A 98 -3.61 1.27 -10.65
N VAL A 99 -3.36 1.59 -11.92
CA VAL A 99 -3.41 0.61 -13.01
C VAL A 99 -2.02 0.06 -13.30
N ASP A 100 -1.88 -1.26 -13.21
CA ASP A 100 -0.75 -1.97 -13.79
C ASP A 100 -1.04 -2.25 -15.26
N ARG A 101 -0.27 -1.60 -16.16
CA ARG A 101 -0.45 -1.68 -17.62
C ARG A 101 0.48 -2.70 -18.30
N ALA A 102 1.28 -3.46 -17.54
CA ALA A 102 2.38 -4.27 -18.10
C ALA A 102 1.95 -5.45 -19.01
N SER A 103 0.70 -5.91 -18.94
CA SER A 103 0.21 -7.02 -19.78
C SER A 103 -1.26 -6.84 -20.17
N ALA A 104 -2.11 -6.69 -19.16
CA ALA A 104 -3.50 -6.29 -19.30
C ALA A 104 -3.77 -5.24 -18.22
N PRO A 105 -4.48 -4.15 -18.53
CA PRO A 105 -4.78 -3.12 -17.55
C PRO A 105 -5.59 -3.74 -16.42
N ARG A 106 -4.99 -3.79 -15.23
CA ARG A 106 -5.62 -4.29 -14.01
C ARG A 106 -5.44 -3.27 -12.91
N VAL A 107 -6.49 -3.06 -12.12
CA VAL A 107 -6.40 -2.22 -10.93
C VAL A 107 -5.67 -3.01 -9.85
N ARG A 108 -4.67 -2.38 -9.27
CA ARG A 108 -3.88 -2.93 -8.17
C ARG A 108 -3.80 -1.92 -7.05
N CYS A 109 -3.47 -2.38 -5.86
CA CYS A 109 -3.20 -1.50 -4.75
C CYS A 109 -1.96 -1.89 -3.95
N TYR A 110 -1.42 -0.94 -3.22
CA TYR A 110 -0.43 -1.18 -2.18
C TYR A 110 -0.71 -0.25 -0.99
N TYR A 111 -0.20 -0.64 0.16
CA TYR A 111 -0.34 0.14 1.38
C TYR A 111 0.90 0.99 1.63
N ILE A 112 0.67 2.15 2.25
CA ILE A 112 1.71 3.08 2.67
C ILE A 112 1.74 3.12 4.20
N ASP A 113 2.95 3.11 4.75
CA ASP A 113 3.23 3.35 6.16
C ASP A 113 4.09 4.61 6.32
N PHE A 114 3.46 5.68 6.81
CA PHE A 114 4.13 6.94 7.09
C PHE A 114 4.90 6.94 8.42
N SER A 115 4.74 5.92 9.28
CA SER A 115 5.52 5.81 10.52
C SER A 115 7.03 5.69 10.26
N VAL A 116 7.41 5.21 9.07
CA VAL A 116 8.80 5.18 8.59
C VAL A 116 9.41 6.58 8.56
N LEU A 117 8.63 7.63 8.24
CA LEU A 117 9.14 9.01 8.25
C LEU A 117 9.51 9.47 9.65
N GLN A 118 8.70 9.11 10.64
CA GLN A 118 9.00 9.43 12.04
C GLN A 118 10.31 8.76 12.47
N GLN A 119 10.53 7.49 12.11
CA GLN A 119 11.78 6.79 12.41
C GLN A 119 13.00 7.44 11.75
N VAL A 120 12.84 7.93 10.52
CA VAL A 120 13.91 8.64 9.80
C VAL A 120 14.22 9.98 10.46
N ASP A 121 13.21 10.74 10.87
CA ASP A 121 13.40 12.01 11.58
C ASP A 121 14.02 11.81 12.96
N GLU A 122 13.60 10.78 13.70
CA GLU A 122 14.22 10.38 14.97
C GLU A 122 15.69 9.97 14.78
N MET A 123 16.00 9.15 13.79
CA MET A 123 17.41 8.79 13.50
C MET A 123 18.25 10.00 13.13
N ARG A 124 17.68 10.95 12.38
CA ARG A 124 18.37 12.18 12.00
C ARG A 124 18.68 13.06 13.21
N SER A 125 17.77 13.16 14.19
CA SER A 125 18.03 13.95 15.39
C SER A 125 19.13 13.32 16.26
N PHE A 126 19.17 11.98 16.38
CA PHE A 126 20.26 11.28 17.07
C PHE A 126 21.63 11.42 16.37
N GLY A 127 21.67 11.40 15.02
CA GLY A 127 22.90 11.57 14.25
C GLY A 127 23.50 12.98 14.30
N VAL A 128 22.71 13.99 14.67
CA VAL A 128 23.19 15.38 14.85
C VAL A 128 23.87 15.56 16.21
N GLU A 129 23.46 14.81 17.24
CA GLU A 129 24.06 14.85 18.58
C GLU A 129 25.34 13.99 18.69
N ASN A 130 25.44 12.89 17.93
CA ASN A 130 26.61 12.01 17.91
C ASN A 130 27.37 12.11 16.58
N ARG A 131 28.31 13.06 16.51
CA ARG A 131 29.06 13.46 15.31
C ARG A 131 30.05 12.44 14.70
N GLU A 132 30.01 11.15 15.03
CA GLU A 132 31.08 10.22 14.61
C GLU A 132 30.71 8.83 14.06
N GLU A 133 29.43 8.51 13.83
CA GLU A 133 29.11 7.21 13.21
C GLU A 133 28.27 7.35 11.95
N ASP A 134 28.87 7.02 10.80
CA ASP A 134 28.19 6.87 9.52
C ASP A 134 27.06 5.83 9.68
N VAL A 135 25.82 6.32 9.71
CA VAL A 135 24.63 5.47 9.81
C VAL A 135 24.41 4.77 8.46
N PHE A 136 25.07 3.63 8.27
CA PHE A 136 24.81 2.73 7.15
C PHE A 136 23.56 1.90 7.42
N PHE A 137 22.58 1.99 6.52
CA PHE A 137 21.42 1.10 6.47
C PHE A 137 21.87 -0.34 6.19
N THR A 138 22.18 -1.10 7.25
CA THR A 138 22.35 -2.54 7.12
C THR A 138 20.97 -3.17 7.06
N ALA A 139 20.51 -3.47 5.85
CA ALA A 139 19.40 -4.39 5.65
C ALA A 139 19.71 -5.67 6.44
N LYS A 140 18.92 -5.97 7.48
CA LYS A 140 19.03 -7.24 8.20
C LYS A 140 18.79 -8.38 7.20
N THR A 141 19.87 -8.91 6.65
CA THR A 141 19.83 -10.18 5.94
C THR A 141 19.45 -11.22 6.99
N ARG A 142 18.28 -11.86 6.84
CA ARG A 142 17.89 -13.00 7.66
C ARG A 142 18.90 -14.12 7.44
N ALA A 143 19.96 -14.14 8.24
CA ALA A 143 20.84 -15.29 8.39
C ALA A 143 20.18 -16.26 9.38
N ASN A 144 19.68 -17.39 8.87
CA ASN A 144 19.93 -18.74 9.39
C ASN A 144 18.82 -19.71 8.98
N THR A 145 19.18 -20.67 8.14
CA THR A 145 18.78 -22.06 8.40
C THR A 145 19.96 -22.94 8.03
N GLU A 146 20.48 -23.60 9.05
CA GLU A 146 21.64 -24.48 9.02
C GLU A 146 21.37 -25.70 8.11
N ILE A 147 22.29 -25.98 7.19
CA ILE A 147 22.30 -27.23 6.43
C ILE A 147 22.97 -28.30 7.29
N GLY A 148 22.16 -29.08 8.01
CA GLY A 148 22.61 -30.28 8.70
C GLY A 148 22.76 -31.45 7.72
N TYR A 149 24.00 -31.75 7.30
CA TYR A 149 24.33 -33.04 6.68
C TYR A 149 24.49 -34.10 7.78
N GLN A 150 23.55 -35.04 7.89
CA GLN A 150 23.82 -36.34 8.52
C GLN A 150 24.07 -37.37 7.42
N ARG A 151 25.30 -37.90 7.38
CA ARG A 151 25.64 -39.14 6.68
C ARG A 151 25.04 -40.31 7.45
N VAL A 152 24.31 -41.17 6.76
CA VAL A 152 24.17 -42.60 7.09
C VAL A 152 24.41 -43.37 5.80
#